data_AF-F9XA03-F1
#
_entry.id   AF-F9XA03-F1
#
_cell.length_a   1.000
_cell.length_b   1.000
_cell.length_c   1.000
_cell.angle_alpha   90.00
_cell.angle_beta   90.00
_cell.angle_gamma   90.00
#
_symmetry.space_group_name_H-M   'P 1'
#
loop_
_entity.id
_entity.type
_entity.pdbx_description
1 polymer ?
#
loop_
_entity_poly.entity_id
_entity_poly.type
_entity_poly.pdbx_seq_one_letter_code
_entity_poly.pdbx_strand_id
1 'polypeptide(L)' 'LQSSPQCCAVNVLGVASLPCTAPTVDLYSREDFARHCGQSGATAQCCVLPAVS' A
#
# COMPACT_ATOMS: atom_id res chain seq x y z
N LEU A 1 -9.24 -4.89 -15.08
CA LEU A 1 -8.16 -4.14 -14.38
C LEU A 1 -7.82 -4.95 -13.13
N GLN A 2 -6.60 -5.48 -13.01
CA GLN A 2 -6.20 -6.25 -11.83
C GLN A 2 -5.63 -5.26 -10.81
N SER A 3 -6.21 -5.19 -9.61
CA SER A 3 -5.69 -4.33 -8.54
C SER A 3 -4.90 -5.16 -7.55
N SER A 4 -3.65 -4.76 -7.28
CA SER A 4 -2.74 -5.43 -6.36
C SER A 4 -2.67 -4.67 -5.03
N PRO A 5 -2.68 -5.36 -3.88
CA PRO A 5 -2.53 -4.71 -2.58
C PRO A 5 -1.11 -4.16 -2.41
N GLN A 6 -0.99 -2.91 -2.00
CA GLN A 6 0.28 -2.22 -1.74
C GLN A 6 0.19 -1.28 -0.54
N CYS A 7 1.30 -1.12 0.16
CA CYS A 7 1.50 -0.08 1.15
C CYS A 7 2.21 1.11 0.52
N CYS A 8 1.52 2.23 0.37
CA CYS A 8 2.06 3.44 -0.24
C CYS A 8 2.33 4.51 0.81
N ALA A 9 3.51 5.13 0.76
CA ALA A 9 3.84 6.25 1.64
C ALA A 9 2.80 7.38 1.52
N VAL A 10 2.67 8.24 2.52
CA VAL A 10 1.74 9.39 2.50
C VAL A 10 2.50 10.66 2.12
N ASN A 11 2.03 11.39 1.10
CA ASN A 11 2.58 12.68 0.74
C ASN A 11 1.49 13.71 0.97
N VAL A 12 1.80 14.69 1.82
CA VAL A 12 0.96 15.85 2.14
C VAL A 12 0.63 16.73 0.92
N LEU A 13 1.24 16.46 -0.23
CA LEU A 13 1.01 17.18 -1.49
C LEU A 13 0.01 16.49 -2.45
N GLY A 14 -0.61 15.38 -2.04
CA GLY A 14 -1.87 14.91 -2.62
C GLY A 14 -1.83 14.22 -3.98
N VAL A 15 -0.72 14.16 -4.71
CA VAL A 15 -0.69 13.39 -5.98
C VAL A 15 0.71 12.98 -6.43
N ALA A 16 0.74 11.76 -6.98
CA ALA A 16 1.72 11.15 -7.89
C ALA A 16 3.01 10.57 -7.28
N SER A 17 3.11 9.23 -7.40
CA SER A 17 4.32 8.41 -7.16
C SER A 17 4.86 8.43 -5.74
N LEU A 18 3.99 8.06 -4.81
CA LEU A 18 4.44 7.60 -3.50
C LEU A 18 5.13 6.24 -3.68
N PRO A 19 6.31 6.02 -3.10
CA PRO A 19 6.92 4.70 -3.09
C PRO A 19 5.92 3.73 -2.45
N CYS A 20 5.54 2.71 -3.21
CA CYS A 20 4.63 1.67 -2.79
C CYS A 20 5.38 0.35 -2.73
N THR A 21 5.18 -0.39 -1.66
CA THR A 21 5.77 -1.72 -1.46
C THR A 21 4.67 -2.76 -1.36
N ALA A 22 4.94 -3.96 -1.88
CA ALA A 22 4.05 -5.09 -1.67
C ALA A 22 4.17 -5.58 -0.21
N PRO A 23 3.06 -5.87 0.48
CA PRO A 23 3.12 -6.50 1.79
C PRO A 23 3.80 -7.87 1.67
N THR A 24 4.69 -8.18 2.62
CA THR A 24 5.44 -9.45 2.67
C THR A 24 4.76 -10.52 3.51
N VAL A 25 3.51 -10.26 3.94
CA VAL A 25 2.70 -11.11 4.81
C VAL A 25 1.35 -11.37 4.17
N ASP A 26 0.73 -12.49 4.56
CA ASP A 26 -0.65 -12.75 4.20
C ASP A 26 -1.60 -11.79 4.93
N LEU A 27 -2.53 -11.23 4.17
CA LEU A 27 -3.53 -10.28 4.67
C LEU A 27 -4.91 -10.91 4.57
N TYR A 28 -5.56 -11.09 5.72
CA TYR A 28 -6.83 -11.81 5.81
C TYR A 28 -8.06 -10.88 5.91
N SER A 29 -7.84 -9.61 6.24
CA SER A 29 -8.91 -8.62 6.40
C SER A 29 -8.45 -7.21 6.00
N ARG A 30 -9.42 -6.31 5.83
CA ARG A 30 -9.15 -4.90 5.56
C ARG A 30 -8.49 -4.22 6.75
N GLU A 31 -8.93 -4.51 7.98
CA GLU A 31 -8.27 -4.00 9.19
C GLU A 31 -6.81 -4.47 9.29
N ASP A 32 -6.53 -5.75 8.99
CA ASP A 32 -5.15 -6.26 9.03
C ASP A 32 -4.27 -5.56 8.02
N PHE A 33 -4.77 -5.35 6.80
CA PHE A 33 -4.05 -4.64 5.76
C PHE A 33 -3.75 -3.19 6.14
N ALA A 34 -4.75 -2.46 6.62
CA ALA A 34 -4.60 -1.08 7.07
C ALA A 34 -3.59 -0.98 8.24
N ARG A 35 -3.69 -1.89 9.21
CA ARG A 35 -2.79 -1.94 10.36
C ARG A 35 -1.35 -2.24 9.92
N HIS A 36 -1.15 -3.20 9.02
CA HIS A 36 0.17 -3.58 8.53
C HIS A 36 0.86 -2.41 7.81
N CYS A 37 0.17 -1.75 6.86
CA CYS A 37 0.76 -0.58 6.20
C CYS A 37 1.00 0.59 7.16
N GLY A 38 0.12 0.77 8.16
CA GLY A 38 0.28 1.81 9.17
C GLY A 38 1.53 1.65 10.04
N GLN A 39 2.04 0.42 10.23
CA GLN A 39 3.28 0.17 11.00
C GLN A 39 4.51 0.85 10.39
N SER A 40 4.54 1.04 9.08
CA SER A 40 5.62 1.75 8.37
C SER A 40 5.30 3.22 8.06
N GLY A 41 4.19 3.75 8.59
CA GLY A 41 3.71 5.10 8.27
C GLY A 41 3.11 5.22 6.86
N ALA A 42 2.85 4.09 6.20
CA ALA A 42 2.23 4.03 4.89
C ALA A 42 0.70 3.83 5.00
N THR A 43 0.03 3.88 3.86
CA THR A 43 -1.41 3.63 3.71
C THR A 43 -1.66 2.43 2.83
N ALA A 44 -2.67 1.64 3.19
CA ALA A 44 -3.14 0.54 2.37
C ALA A 44 -3.84 1.06 1.12
N GLN A 45 -3.37 0.63 -0.06
CA GLN A 45 -3.89 1.01 -1.37
C GLN A 45 -4.01 -0.22 -2.27
N CYS A 46 -4.95 -0.18 -3.20
CA CYS A 46 -5.07 -1.16 -4.27
C CYS A 46 -4.59 -0.52 -5.57
N CYS A 47 -3.37 -0.85 -5.98
CA CYS A 47 -2.70 -0.23 -7.13
C CYS A 47 -2.94 -1.03 -8.41
N VAL A 48 -3.01 -0.32 -9.54
CA VAL A 48 -3.16 -0.94 -10.86
C VAL A 48 -1.84 -1.51 -11.39
N LEU A 49 -0.74 -0.85 -11.01
CA LEU A 49 0.62 -1.24 -11.35
C LEU A 49 1.25 -1.97 -10.17
N PRO A 50 2.08 -2.99 -10.39
CA PRO A 50 2.84 -3.65 -9.34
C PRO A 50 3.83 -2.69 -8.67
N ALA A 51 4.24 -3.03 -7.45
CA ALA A 51 5.13 -2.20 -6.64
C ALA A 51 6.49 -2.07 -7.32
N VAL A 52 7.12 -0.91 -7.19
CA VAL A 52 8.48 -0.69 -7.69
C VAL A 52 9.43 -1.22 -6.61
N SER A 53 10.03 -2.38 -6.89
CA SER A 53 10.99 -3.06 -6.01
C SER A 53 12.32 -2.32 -5.91
#